data_AF-A0A7X7KYH5-F1
#
_entry.id   AF-A0A7X7KYH5-F1
#
_cell.length_a   1.000
_cell.length_b   1.000
_cell.length_c   1.000
_cell.angle_alpha   90.00
_cell.angle_beta   90.00
_cell.angle_gamma   90.00
#
_symmetry.space_group_name_H-M   'P 1'
#
loop_
_entity.id
_entity.type
_entity.pdbx_description
1 polymer ?
#
loop_
_entity_poly.entity_id
_entity_poly.type
_entity_poly.pdbx_seq_one_letter_code
_entity_poly.pdbx_strand_id
1 'polypeptide(L)'
;MLILQGSWLDGRLQIWGETAPRANPGALRRSPRRERVLPDLSPLAVSPFDADAALLGQVTAALAGSQADGRARHARPGVVWLPSHGGLPIPAQPGFLPADWPLPGPGAQPPPLLPWRVTRLPLSWPETCVLLAACSNGPELGRRLHVGRSLMVWSRLWRLAGALVARQVVLPAIQR
;
A
#
# COMPACT_ATOMS: atom_id res chain seq x y z
N MET A 1 5.45 -5.63 12.13
CA MET A 1 4.48 -6.24 11.22
C MET A 1 4.28 -5.28 10.06
N LEU A 2 4.18 -5.78 8.84
CA LEU A 2 3.95 -5.01 7.62
C LEU A 2 2.73 -5.58 6.90
N ILE A 3 1.84 -4.70 6.46
CA ILE A 3 0.74 -5.04 5.57
C ILE A 3 1.00 -4.38 4.23
N LEU A 4 1.12 -5.19 3.19
CA LEU A 4 1.34 -4.70 1.84
C LEU A 4 0.01 -4.44 1.15
N GLN A 5 -0.14 -3.25 0.60
CA GLN A 5 -1.30 -2.85 -0.19
C GLN A 5 -0.85 -2.55 -1.62
N GLY A 6 -1.79 -2.54 -2.56
CA GLY A 6 -1.45 -2.24 -3.94
C GLY A 6 -2.64 -1.88 -4.81
N SER A 7 -2.36 -1.10 -5.84
CA SER A 7 -3.35 -0.68 -6.83
C SER A 7 -2.70 -0.52 -8.20
N TRP A 8 -3.48 -0.68 -9.25
CA TRP A 8 -3.04 -0.40 -10.61
C TRP A 8 -3.09 1.09 -10.88
N LEU A 9 -1.95 1.69 -11.24
CA LEU A 9 -1.85 3.10 -11.60
C LEU A 9 -0.70 3.31 -12.59
N ASP A 10 -0.90 4.17 -13.58
CA ASP A 10 0.09 4.47 -14.63
C ASP A 10 0.56 3.22 -15.38
N GLY A 11 -0.38 2.30 -15.63
CA GLY A 11 -0.11 1.05 -16.36
C GLY A 11 0.73 0.02 -15.59
N ARG A 12 0.95 0.22 -14.28
CA ARG A 12 1.73 -0.70 -13.44
C ARG A 12 1.03 -0.98 -12.12
N LEU A 13 1.27 -2.15 -11.55
CA LEU A 13 0.92 -2.40 -10.16
C LEU A 13 1.88 -1.58 -9.27
N GLN A 14 1.32 -0.69 -8.45
CA GLN A 14 2.06 0.07 -7.46
C GLN A 14 1.73 -0.47 -6.07
N ILE A 15 2.77 -0.71 -5.26
CA ILE A 15 2.61 -1.16 -3.87
C ILE A 15 2.98 -0.05 -2.90
N TRP A 16 2.33 -0.07 -1.73
CA TRP A 16 2.73 0.68 -0.55
C TRP A 16 2.53 -0.21 0.68
N GLY A 17 3.03 0.21 1.83
CA GLY A 17 2.99 -0.60 3.04
C GLY A 17 2.46 0.17 4.25
N GLU A 18 1.77 -0.56 5.12
CA GLU A 18 1.33 -0.09 6.44
C GLU A 18 2.11 -0.84 7.53
N THR A 19 2.77 -0.08 8.40
CA THR A 19 3.51 -0.57 9.57
C THR A 19 2.94 0.01 10.85
N ALA A 20 3.33 -0.56 12.00
CA ALA A 20 3.00 0.04 13.29
C ALA A 20 3.54 1.48 13.36
N PRO A 21 2.76 2.44 13.91
CA PRO A 21 3.17 3.82 13.95
C PRO A 21 4.46 3.96 14.78
N ARG A 22 5.45 4.66 14.24
CA ARG A 22 6.75 4.85 14.91
C ARG A 22 6.69 5.88 16.06
N ALA A 23 5.63 6.67 16.12
CA ALA A 23 5.45 7.75 17.10
C ALA A 23 4.05 7.73 17.71
N ASN A 24 3.95 8.20 18.96
CA ASN A 24 2.68 8.29 19.68
C ASN A 24 1.73 9.31 19.02
N PRO A 25 0.41 9.09 19.07
CA PRO A 25 -0.61 9.96 18.47
C PRO A 25 -0.44 11.45 18.82
N GLY A 26 -0.08 11.75 20.07
CA GLY A 26 0.10 13.12 20.56
C GLY A 26 1.26 13.88 19.90
N ALA A 27 2.32 13.18 19.47
CA ALA A 27 3.45 13.79 18.75
C ALA A 27 3.10 14.08 17.28
N LEU A 28 2.28 13.22 16.67
CA LEU A 28 1.86 13.34 15.27
C LEU A 28 0.91 14.53 15.05
N ARG A 29 0.11 14.90 16.06
CA ARG A 29 -0.78 16.06 16.01
C ARG A 29 -0.06 17.42 16.06
N ARG A 30 1.22 17.47 16.47
CA ARG A 30 1.93 18.73 16.78
C ARG A 30 2.90 19.23 15.70
N SER A 31 3.04 18.57 14.55
CA SER A 31 4.10 18.94 13.59
C SER A 31 3.57 19.52 12.29
N PRO A 32 3.72 20.84 12.07
CA PRO A 32 3.79 21.43 10.73
C PRO A 32 5.23 21.92 10.50
N ARG A 33 6.06 21.15 9.78
CA ARG A 33 7.30 21.69 9.20
C ARG A 33 7.18 21.73 7.69
N ARG A 34 7.05 22.95 7.18
CA ARG A 34 7.15 23.35 5.78
C ARG A 34 8.58 23.14 5.29
N GLU A 35 8.71 22.46 4.15
CA GLU A 35 9.80 22.69 3.21
C GLU A 35 9.22 22.63 1.79
N ARG A 36 9.71 23.53 0.93
CA ARG A 36 9.14 23.88 -0.38
C ARG A 36 9.74 23.04 -1.52
N VAL A 37 8.90 22.87 -2.55
CA VAL A 37 9.18 22.72 -4.00
C VAL A 37 9.14 21.29 -4.56
N LEU A 38 7.97 20.93 -5.12
CA LEU A 38 7.67 20.50 -6.51
C LEU A 38 6.12 20.58 -6.66
N PRO A 39 5.39 20.15 -7.72
CA PRO A 39 3.92 20.34 -7.78
C PRO A 39 3.27 19.51 -6.66
N ASP A 40 2.87 20.20 -5.59
CA ASP A 40 3.39 19.81 -4.27
C ASP A 40 2.44 18.87 -3.50
N LEU A 41 2.83 17.61 -3.32
CA LEU A 41 2.23 16.73 -2.29
C LEU A 41 2.69 17.15 -0.87
N SER A 42 3.54 18.17 -0.74
CA SER A 42 4.04 18.69 0.54
C SER A 42 3.02 19.25 1.53
N PRO A 43 1.82 19.76 1.16
CA PRO A 43 0.84 20.14 2.17
C PRO A 43 0.18 18.90 2.81
N LEU A 44 0.31 17.72 2.21
CA LEU A 44 -0.24 16.49 2.77
C LEU A 44 0.68 15.91 3.84
N ALA A 45 0.10 15.59 4.99
CA ALA A 45 0.79 14.87 6.05
C ALA A 45 1.19 13.47 5.56
N VAL A 46 2.39 13.03 5.96
CA VAL A 46 2.83 11.64 5.76
C VAL A 46 2.02 10.73 6.66
N SER A 47 1.55 9.61 6.12
CA SER A 47 0.91 8.59 6.93
C SER A 47 1.88 8.09 8.00
N PRO A 48 1.49 8.06 9.28
CA PRO A 48 2.33 7.52 10.35
C PRO A 48 2.59 6.02 10.20
N PHE A 49 1.85 5.34 9.31
CA PHE A 49 2.01 3.93 9.00
C PHE A 49 2.90 3.67 7.78
N ASP A 50 3.43 4.71 7.12
CA ASP A 50 4.21 4.55 5.89
C ASP A 50 5.39 3.59 6.07
N ALA A 51 5.48 2.59 5.20
CA ALA A 51 6.54 1.58 5.24
C ALA A 51 7.91 2.09 4.75
N ASP A 52 8.00 3.29 4.20
CA ASP A 52 9.22 3.86 3.59
C ASP A 52 9.82 3.05 2.41
N ALA A 53 10.77 3.67 1.72
CA ALA A 53 11.34 3.12 0.49
C ALA A 53 12.24 1.91 0.74
N ALA A 54 12.94 1.89 1.88
CA ALA A 54 13.91 0.85 2.20
C ALA A 54 13.18 -0.46 2.48
N LEU A 55 12.11 -0.43 3.29
CA LEU A 55 11.33 -1.63 3.58
C LEU A 55 10.61 -2.17 2.34
N LEU A 56 10.04 -1.29 1.51
CA LEU A 56 9.41 -1.70 0.24
C LEU A 56 10.43 -2.34 -0.72
N GLY A 57 11.65 -1.80 -0.78
CA GLY A 57 12.75 -2.37 -1.54
C GLY A 57 13.13 -3.78 -1.04
N GLN A 58 13.28 -3.95 0.27
CA GLN A 58 13.58 -5.25 0.90
C GLN A 58 12.49 -6.30 0.65
N VAL A 59 11.22 -5.91 0.76
CA VAL A 59 10.08 -6.81 0.51
C VAL A 59 10.05 -7.26 -0.95
N THR A 60 10.24 -6.32 -1.88
CA THR A 60 10.26 -6.64 -3.31
C THR A 60 11.45 -7.54 -3.66
N ALA A 61 12.62 -7.29 -3.06
CA ALA A 61 13.79 -8.14 -3.19
C ALA A 61 13.54 -9.57 -2.70
N ALA A 62 12.94 -9.71 -1.51
CA ALA A 62 12.63 -11.02 -0.92
C ALA A 62 11.59 -11.81 -1.73
N LEU A 63 10.58 -11.14 -2.28
CA LEU A 63 9.50 -11.80 -3.03
C LEU A 63 9.92 -12.13 -4.47
N ALA A 64 10.61 -11.22 -5.15
CA ALA A 64 10.85 -11.30 -6.60
C ALA A 64 12.33 -11.48 -6.97
N GLY A 65 13.21 -11.77 -6.00
CA GLY A 65 14.65 -11.96 -6.25
C GLY A 65 15.37 -10.70 -6.75
N SER A 66 14.81 -9.53 -6.47
CA SER A 66 15.34 -8.23 -6.93
C SER A 66 16.43 -7.68 -6.00
N GLN A 67 17.19 -6.68 -6.46
CA GLN A 67 18.17 -5.97 -5.63
C GLN A 67 17.48 -4.88 -4.78
N ALA A 68 17.47 -5.03 -3.46
CA ALA A 68 16.70 -4.17 -2.54
C ALA A 68 17.01 -2.67 -2.71
N ASP A 69 18.28 -2.28 -2.67
CA ASP A 69 18.70 -0.88 -2.82
C ASP A 69 18.37 -0.33 -4.22
N GLY A 70 18.46 -1.18 -5.24
CA GLY A 70 18.05 -0.85 -6.59
C GLY A 70 16.56 -0.50 -6.65
N ARG A 71 15.71 -1.27 -5.96
CA ARG A 71 14.26 -1.03 -5.91
C ARG A 71 13.88 0.17 -5.07
N ALA A 72 14.51 0.37 -3.91
CA ALA A 72 14.25 1.54 -3.06
C ALA A 72 14.39 2.87 -3.82
N ARG A 73 15.37 2.98 -4.74
CA ARG A 73 15.58 4.16 -5.59
C ARG A 73 14.42 4.47 -6.56
N HIS A 74 13.57 3.49 -6.83
CA HIS A 74 12.39 3.65 -7.68
C HIS A 74 11.13 4.02 -6.88
N ALA A 75 11.21 4.05 -5.55
CA ALA A 75 10.11 4.50 -4.73
C ALA A 75 9.80 5.98 -5.02
N ARG A 76 8.52 6.34 -5.00
CA ARG A 76 8.02 7.68 -5.29
C ARG A 76 6.95 8.04 -4.26
N PRO A 77 6.81 9.33 -3.90
CA PRO A 77 5.68 9.75 -3.10
C PRO A 77 4.35 9.47 -3.82
N GLY A 78 3.33 9.20 -3.04
CA GLY A 78 1.97 8.93 -3.49
C GLY A 78 0.95 9.44 -2.51
N VAL A 79 -0.31 9.43 -2.94
CA VAL A 79 -1.44 9.76 -2.08
C VAL A 79 -2.35 8.54 -1.99
N VAL A 80 -2.72 8.20 -0.77
CA VAL A 80 -3.80 7.25 -0.47
C VAL A 80 -4.87 7.96 0.34
N TRP A 81 -6.13 7.61 0.07
CA TRP A 81 -7.26 8.14 0.82
C TRP A 81 -7.60 7.14 1.92
N LEU A 82 -7.35 7.54 3.17
CA LEU A 82 -7.55 6.68 4.33
C LEU A 82 -8.69 7.21 5.19
N PRO A 83 -9.53 6.32 5.74
CA PRO A 83 -10.49 6.71 6.77
C PRO A 83 -9.73 7.38 7.91
N SER A 84 -10.22 8.52 8.38
CA SER A 84 -9.49 9.35 9.35
C SER A 84 -10.39 9.83 10.47
N HIS A 85 -9.90 9.77 11.70
CA HIS A 85 -10.61 10.19 12.91
C HIS A 85 -9.69 11.00 13.81
N GLY A 86 -10.19 12.11 14.38
CA GLY A 86 -9.38 12.99 15.23
C GLY A 86 -8.16 13.64 14.55
N GLY A 87 -8.16 13.69 13.21
CA GLY A 87 -7.03 14.18 12.40
C GLY A 87 -5.93 13.13 12.14
N LEU A 88 -6.16 11.86 12.49
CA LEU A 88 -5.22 10.76 12.27
C LEU A 88 -5.83 9.70 11.34
N PRO A 89 -5.02 8.99 10.53
CA PRO A 89 -5.53 7.93 9.68
C PRO A 89 -5.85 6.68 10.51
N ILE A 90 -6.74 5.87 9.98
CA ILE A 90 -7.06 4.52 10.44
C ILE A 90 -6.48 3.55 9.41
N PRO A 91 -5.54 2.67 9.79
CA PRO A 91 -4.93 1.71 8.87
C PRO A 91 -5.92 0.60 8.53
N ALA A 92 -5.61 -0.18 7.49
CA ALA A 92 -6.46 -1.27 7.03
C ALA A 92 -6.65 -2.38 8.08
N GLN A 93 -5.70 -2.56 9.00
CA GLN A 93 -5.83 -3.46 10.13
C GLN A 93 -5.55 -2.71 11.45
N PRO A 94 -6.57 -2.42 12.27
CA PRO A 94 -6.36 -1.68 13.51
C PRO A 94 -5.69 -2.50 14.63
N GLY A 95 -5.54 -3.82 14.45
CA GLY A 95 -5.10 -4.74 15.51
C GLY A 95 -3.66 -4.55 16.02
N PHE A 96 -2.84 -3.72 15.38
CA PHE A 96 -1.50 -3.38 15.86
C PHE A 96 -1.37 -1.91 16.30
N LEU A 97 -2.49 -1.19 16.40
CA LEU A 97 -2.49 0.19 16.88
C LEU A 97 -2.23 0.26 18.38
N PRO A 98 -1.56 1.32 18.86
CA PRO A 98 -1.54 1.67 20.28
C PRO A 98 -2.95 1.82 20.85
N ALA A 99 -3.15 1.47 22.13
CA ALA A 99 -4.46 1.52 22.78
C ALA A 99 -5.05 2.93 22.87
N ASP A 100 -4.21 3.96 22.84
CA ASP A 100 -4.58 5.37 22.86
C ASP A 100 -4.84 5.96 21.46
N TRP A 101 -4.79 5.14 20.40
CA TRP A 101 -5.11 5.60 19.05
C TRP A 101 -6.58 6.02 18.96
N PRO A 102 -6.90 7.24 18.46
CA PRO A 102 -8.27 7.72 18.43
C PRO A 102 -9.06 6.97 17.34
N LEU A 103 -9.85 5.98 17.78
CA LEU A 103 -10.77 5.23 16.94
C LEU A 103 -12.22 5.67 17.18
N PRO A 104 -13.07 5.68 16.14
CA PRO A 104 -14.49 5.96 16.31
C PRO A 104 -15.14 4.92 17.24
N GLY A 105 -15.94 5.40 18.19
CA GLY A 105 -16.66 4.54 19.12
C GLY A 105 -17.78 3.72 18.46
N PRO A 106 -18.35 2.72 19.16
CA PRO A 106 -19.49 1.96 18.66
C PRO A 106 -20.66 2.88 18.30
N GLY A 107 -21.21 2.74 17.08
CA GLY A 107 -22.33 3.55 16.60
C GLY A 107 -21.95 4.95 16.09
N ALA A 108 -20.67 5.32 16.09
CA ALA A 108 -20.22 6.54 15.43
C ALA A 108 -20.40 6.45 13.90
N GLN A 109 -20.58 7.61 13.26
CA GLN A 109 -20.63 7.68 11.80
C GLN A 109 -19.31 7.20 11.17
N PRO A 110 -19.37 6.65 9.93
CA PRO A 110 -18.17 6.27 9.21
C PRO A 110 -17.19 7.44 9.10
N PRO A 111 -15.90 7.24 9.46
CA PRO A 111 -14.91 8.30 9.41
C PRO A 111 -14.70 8.79 7.97
N PRO A 112 -14.52 10.11 7.76
CA PRO A 112 -14.27 10.65 6.43
C PRO A 112 -12.94 10.14 5.87
N LEU A 113 -12.85 10.09 4.54
CA LEU A 113 -11.58 9.83 3.87
C LEU A 113 -10.78 11.12 3.77
N LEU A 114 -9.54 11.11 4.26
CA LEU A 114 -8.59 12.20 4.09
C LEU A 114 -7.39 11.73 3.26
N PRO A 115 -6.74 12.63 2.50
CA PRO A 115 -5.56 12.31 1.72
C PRO A 115 -4.32 12.22 2.62
N TRP A 116 -3.57 11.14 2.49
CA TRP A 116 -2.31 10.91 3.20
C TRP A 116 -1.19 10.59 2.23
N ARG A 117 -0.03 11.21 2.47
CA ARG A 117 1.18 10.93 1.69
C ARG A 117 1.80 9.62 2.14
N VAL A 118 2.11 8.76 1.19
CA VAL A 118 2.79 7.47 1.40
C VAL A 118 3.92 7.28 0.40
N THR A 119 4.84 6.38 0.72
CA THR A 119 5.85 5.89 -0.20
C THR A 119 5.24 4.77 -1.04
N ARG A 120 5.30 4.92 -2.36
CA ARG A 120 4.87 3.89 -3.32
C ARG A 120 6.07 3.34 -4.06
N LEU A 121 6.00 2.06 -4.43
CA LEU A 121 6.97 1.41 -5.29
C LEU A 121 6.26 0.83 -6.51
N PRO A 122 6.47 1.38 -7.73
CA PRO A 122 5.94 0.79 -8.95
C PRO A 122 6.69 -0.50 -9.29
N LEU A 123 5.96 -1.59 -9.47
CA LEU A 123 6.55 -2.89 -9.80
C LEU A 123 6.83 -3.03 -11.29
N SER A 124 7.88 -3.79 -11.62
CA SER A 124 8.09 -4.31 -12.97
C SER A 124 7.06 -5.40 -13.28
N TRP A 125 6.94 -5.78 -14.55
CA TRP A 125 6.04 -6.86 -14.94
C TRP A 125 6.40 -8.21 -14.29
N PRO A 126 7.68 -8.66 -14.29
CA PRO A 126 8.07 -9.87 -13.56
C PRO A 126 7.74 -9.81 -12.06
N GLU A 127 8.02 -8.67 -11.40
CA GLU A 127 7.69 -8.48 -9.98
C GLU A 127 6.18 -8.56 -9.72
N THR A 128 5.38 -8.00 -10.62
CA THR A 128 3.92 -8.04 -10.57
C THR A 128 3.42 -9.49 -10.63
N CYS A 129 3.90 -10.26 -11.59
CA CYS A 129 3.53 -11.68 -11.75
C CYS A 129 3.87 -12.48 -10.49
N VAL A 130 5.09 -12.32 -9.97
CA VAL A 130 5.55 -13.04 -8.78
C VAL A 130 4.74 -12.65 -7.54
N LEU A 131 4.51 -11.36 -7.31
CA LEU A 131 3.71 -10.88 -6.18
C LEU A 131 2.26 -11.41 -6.24
N LEU A 132 1.58 -11.26 -7.39
CA LEU A 132 0.18 -11.67 -7.50
C LEU A 132 0.01 -13.20 -7.43
N ALA A 133 0.99 -13.97 -7.92
CA ALA A 133 1.05 -15.41 -7.72
C ALA A 133 1.23 -15.75 -6.23
N ALA A 134 2.16 -15.08 -5.53
CA ALA A 134 2.37 -15.29 -4.11
C ALA A 134 1.11 -14.96 -3.28
N CYS A 135 0.43 -13.85 -3.58
CA CYS A 135 -0.83 -13.47 -2.94
C CYS A 135 -1.98 -14.47 -3.17
N SER A 136 -1.87 -15.36 -4.16
CA SER A 136 -2.89 -16.40 -4.40
C SER A 136 -2.90 -17.46 -3.31
N ASN A 137 -1.79 -17.60 -2.56
CA ASN A 137 -1.61 -18.63 -1.55
C ASN A 137 -2.21 -18.27 -0.19
N GLY A 138 -2.61 -17.01 0.01
CA GLY A 138 -3.24 -16.57 1.25
C GLY A 138 -2.86 -15.15 1.67
N PRO A 139 -3.35 -14.70 2.83
CA PRO A 139 -3.09 -13.37 3.36
C PRO A 139 -1.70 -13.20 3.97
N GLU A 140 -0.88 -14.26 4.04
CA GLU A 140 0.46 -14.22 4.64
C GLU A 140 1.51 -14.62 3.60
N LEU A 141 2.50 -13.76 3.36
CA LEU A 141 3.60 -14.03 2.40
C LEU A 141 4.93 -14.37 3.10
N GLY A 142 4.95 -14.33 4.43
CA GLY A 142 6.14 -14.62 5.22
C GLY A 142 6.02 -14.14 6.66
N ARG A 143 7.07 -14.35 7.46
CA ARG A 143 7.08 -13.92 8.86
C ARG A 143 6.93 -12.39 8.92
N ARG A 144 5.80 -11.94 9.48
CA ARG A 144 5.43 -10.52 9.69
C ARG A 144 5.04 -9.73 8.43
N LEU A 145 4.83 -10.38 7.28
CA LEU A 145 4.34 -9.76 6.04
C LEU A 145 2.95 -10.29 5.69
N HIS A 146 1.96 -9.40 5.78
CA HIS A 146 0.58 -9.69 5.44
C HIS A 146 0.18 -8.98 4.14
N VAL A 147 -0.75 -9.59 3.41
CA VAL A 147 -1.35 -9.06 2.19
C VAL A 147 -2.63 -8.31 2.56
N GLY A 148 -2.66 -7.04 2.22
CA GLY A 148 -3.85 -6.21 2.32
C GLY A 148 -4.95 -6.65 1.37
N ARG A 149 -6.19 -6.29 1.70
CA ARG A 149 -7.37 -6.67 0.90
C ARG A 149 -7.29 -6.22 -0.56
N SER A 150 -6.65 -5.08 -0.82
CA SER A 150 -6.43 -4.57 -2.17
C SER A 150 -5.67 -5.56 -3.06
N LEU A 151 -4.50 -6.05 -2.60
CA LEU A 151 -3.69 -7.04 -3.33
C LEU A 151 -4.38 -8.40 -3.44
N MET A 152 -5.14 -8.82 -2.42
CA MET A 152 -5.92 -10.06 -2.52
C MET A 152 -6.96 -9.99 -3.65
N VAL A 153 -7.62 -8.85 -3.85
CA VAL A 153 -8.54 -8.65 -4.97
C VAL A 153 -7.78 -8.70 -6.31
N TRP A 154 -6.65 -7.99 -6.41
CA TRP A 154 -5.83 -8.02 -7.63
C TRP A 154 -5.33 -9.42 -7.98
N SER A 155 -4.93 -10.22 -6.99
CA SER A 155 -4.50 -11.60 -7.19
C SER A 155 -5.63 -12.50 -7.71
N ARG A 156 -6.86 -12.32 -7.22
CA ARG A 156 -8.04 -13.03 -7.73
C ARG A 156 -8.37 -12.63 -9.17
N LEU A 157 -8.33 -11.34 -9.48
CA LEU A 157 -8.54 -10.82 -10.84
C LEU A 157 -7.47 -11.34 -11.80
N TRP A 158 -6.20 -11.39 -11.36
CA TRP A 158 -5.09 -11.93 -12.11
C TRP A 158 -5.31 -13.40 -12.49
N ARG A 159 -5.68 -14.23 -11.51
CA ARG A 159 -6.03 -15.64 -11.75
C ARG A 159 -7.20 -15.80 -12.71
N LEU A 160 -8.24 -14.97 -12.57
CA LEU A 160 -9.39 -14.99 -13.47
C LEU A 160 -8.96 -14.65 -14.90
N ALA A 161 -8.17 -13.59 -15.08
CA ALA A 161 -7.65 -13.19 -16.38
C ALA A 161 -6.81 -14.31 -17.02
N GLY A 162 -5.91 -14.93 -16.25
CA GLY A 162 -5.13 -16.08 -16.72
C GLY A 162 -6.00 -17.28 -17.13
N ALA A 163 -7.06 -17.57 -16.37
CA ALA A 163 -8.00 -18.64 -16.70
C ALA A 163 -8.80 -18.36 -17.98
N LEU A 164 -9.20 -17.11 -18.23
CA LEU A 164 -9.86 -16.72 -19.47
C LEU A 164 -8.93 -16.90 -20.68
N VAL A 165 -7.67 -16.47 -20.56
CA VAL A 165 -6.64 -16.66 -21.60
C VAL A 165 -6.41 -18.13 -21.88
N ALA A 166 -6.21 -18.96 -20.84
CA ALA A 166 -5.98 -20.39 -20.99
C ALA A 166 -7.15 -21.13 -21.65
N ARG A 167 -8.39 -20.68 -21.39
CA ARG A 167 -9.60 -21.23 -22.01
C ARG A 167 -9.90 -20.65 -23.39
N GLN A 168 -9.03 -19.77 -23.91
CA GLN A 168 -9.26 -19.02 -25.16
C GLN A 168 -10.59 -18.24 -25.16
N VAL A 169 -11.11 -17.89 -23.98
CA VAL A 169 -12.29 -17.02 -23.81
C VAL A 169 -11.79 -15.58 -23.73
N VAL A 170 -11.08 -15.17 -24.76
CA VAL A 170 -10.59 -13.80 -24.94
C VAL A 170 -11.20 -13.26 -26.21
N LEU A 171 -11.79 -12.07 -26.12
CA LEU A 171 -12.19 -11.36 -27.33
C LEU A 171 -10.90 -10.96 -28.07
N PRO A 172 -10.77 -11.23 -29.38
CA PRO A 172 -9.68 -10.66 -30.17
C PRO A 172 -9.70 -9.14 -29.96
N ALA A 173 -8.52 -8.56 -29.79
CA ALA A 173 -8.37 -7.17 -29.38
C ALA A 173 -9.24 -6.25 -30.25
N ILE A 174 -10.10 -5.46 -29.60
CA ILE A 174 -10.72 -4.31 -30.25
C ILE A 174 -9.59 -3.28 -30.40
N GLN A 175 -8.96 -3.29 -31.57
CA GLN A 175 -8.09 -2.19 -31.96
C GLN A 175 -8.97 -0.94 -32.10
N ARG A 176 -8.56 0.16 -31.44
CA ARG A 176 -9.10 1.49 -31.69
C ARG A 176 -8.26 2.17 -32.76
#